data_AF-A0A4R1V2X9-F1
#
_entry.id   AF-A0A4R1V2X9-F1
#
_cell.length_a   1.000
_cell.length_b   1.000
_cell.length_c   1.000
_cell.angle_alpha   90.00
_cell.angle_beta   90.00
_cell.angle_gamma   90.00
#
_symmetry.space_group_name_H-M   'P 1'
#
loop_
_entity.id
_entity.type
_entity.pdbx_description
1 polymer ?
#
loop_
_entity_poly.entity_id
_entity_poly.type
_entity_poly.pdbx_seq_one_letter_code
_entity_poly.pdbx_strand_id
1 'polypeptide(L)'
;MTIANFIRDTVLRPRLLEAGCMVVYDPDQRYQAICAGLEDDRVRVIDASVSSIESRLAAIQALSEVGRPKSSLDAVLVYVPKGPPAADEDKQIDPFSIYAASGAVFPKDDGDDYLSLCLRAKPDHSTEVRRVFAGATTGPAFAVIDAIGGGASWPQLRSALQVESGREVLTALLAPNAAQAEALKAQEGWSDEAREFVSATLGLSVKTRGKTWNSLADELWRFVLFSEFIFDLPVVLPEALKGVPHAPVEARPIVEDVCDRLRSNPNTRSGYIERAEAIEIELELAGQCSAIEDLGERDTFPFEERTFLKSAIKGITTNDTDVTRRLLTRHKNSVWLGKGESQSQWELVRAGLSLVEACEDYERQLPEHARSQADLLDFEAPRVFRRQFSFGYAAISRFSRAA
;
A
#
# COMPACT_ATOMS: atom_id res chain seq x y z
N MET A 1 -4.49 22.98 -11.60
CA MET A 1 -3.66 22.59 -12.76
C MET A 1 -4.37 21.45 -13.48
N THR A 2 -4.50 21.49 -14.81
CA THR A 2 -5.11 20.38 -15.57
C THR A 2 -4.15 19.21 -15.64
N ILE A 3 -4.67 17.99 -15.80
CA ILE A 3 -3.88 16.77 -15.96
C ILE A 3 -2.98 16.84 -17.18
N ALA A 4 -3.46 17.45 -18.27
CA ALA A 4 -2.67 17.67 -19.48
C ALA A 4 -1.44 18.55 -19.21
N ASN A 5 -1.61 19.65 -18.47
CA ASN A 5 -0.49 20.52 -18.10
C ASN A 5 0.46 19.83 -17.11
N PHE A 6 -0.05 19.05 -16.15
CA PHE A 6 0.79 18.27 -15.24
C PHE A 6 1.68 17.29 -16.02
N ILE A 7 1.11 16.50 -16.95
CA ILE A 7 1.87 15.55 -17.77
C ILE A 7 2.89 16.29 -18.64
N ARG A 8 2.48 17.39 -19.30
CA ARG A 8 3.37 18.18 -20.15
C ARG A 8 4.55 18.76 -19.37
N ASP A 9 4.27 19.49 -18.29
CA ASP A 9 5.22 20.40 -17.65
C ASP A 9 5.99 19.71 -16.51
N THR A 10 5.40 18.70 -15.87
CA THR A 10 6.00 18.01 -14.71
C THR A 10 6.58 16.64 -15.06
N VAL A 11 6.14 16.01 -16.15
CA VAL A 11 6.59 14.67 -16.54
C VAL A 11 7.40 14.68 -17.83
N LEU A 12 6.80 15.10 -18.94
CA LEU A 12 7.42 14.99 -20.27
C LEU A 12 8.52 16.03 -20.50
N ARG A 13 8.26 17.32 -20.26
CA ARG A 13 9.23 18.40 -20.52
C ARG A 13 10.53 18.23 -19.73
N PRO A 14 10.53 17.96 -18.40
CA PRO A 14 11.77 17.80 -17.66
C PRO A 14 12.59 16.62 -18.15
N ARG A 15 11.95 15.46 -18.40
CA ARG A 15 12.63 14.25 -18.90
C ARG A 15 13.18 14.44 -20.32
N LEU A 16 12.45 15.15 -21.17
CA LEU A 16 12.88 15.48 -22.54
C LEU A 16 14.14 16.35 -22.53
N LEU A 17 14.15 17.41 -21.72
CA LEU A 17 15.27 18.33 -21.65
C LEU A 17 16.51 17.70 -20.98
N GLU A 18 16.30 16.82 -19.99
CA GLU A 18 17.39 16.09 -19.34
C GLU A 18 18.04 15.07 -20.29
N ALA A 19 17.25 14.34 -21.07
CA ALA A 19 17.75 13.32 -21.98
C ALA A 19 18.18 13.85 -23.37
N GLY A 20 17.71 15.04 -23.77
CA GLY A 20 17.93 15.62 -25.11
C GLY A 20 17.22 14.89 -26.25
N CYS A 21 16.76 13.65 -26.04
CA CYS A 21 15.94 12.89 -26.97
C CYS A 21 14.92 12.06 -26.20
N MET A 22 13.66 12.03 -26.65
CA MET A 22 12.63 11.19 -26.03
C MET A 22 11.67 10.61 -27.07
N VAL A 23 11.27 9.35 -26.88
CA VAL A 23 10.21 8.70 -27.67
C VAL A 23 8.98 8.50 -26.80
N VAL A 24 7.82 8.95 -27.30
CA VAL A 24 6.51 8.79 -26.66
C VAL A 24 5.70 7.77 -27.44
N TYR A 25 5.49 6.59 -26.86
CA TYR A 25 4.59 5.55 -27.36
C TYR A 25 3.20 5.74 -26.77
N ASP A 26 2.19 5.89 -27.62
CA ASP A 26 0.84 6.26 -27.22
C ASP A 26 -0.20 5.52 -28.07
N PRO A 27 -0.49 4.24 -27.77
CA PRO A 27 -1.45 3.45 -28.54
C PRO A 27 -2.87 4.03 -28.51
N ASP A 28 -3.24 4.72 -27.43
CA ASP A 28 -4.57 5.32 -27.23
C ASP A 28 -4.69 6.75 -27.78
N GLN A 29 -3.61 7.28 -28.38
CA GLN A 29 -3.53 8.65 -28.92
C GLN A 29 -3.89 9.75 -27.91
N ARG A 30 -3.70 9.47 -26.63
CA ARG A 30 -4.07 10.34 -25.50
C ARG A 30 -3.13 11.53 -25.34
N TYR A 31 -1.86 11.35 -25.69
CA TYR A 31 -0.78 12.29 -25.46
C TYR A 31 -0.38 13.06 -26.72
N GLN A 32 -0.98 12.80 -27.89
CA GLN A 32 -0.63 13.45 -29.15
C GLN A 32 -0.65 14.98 -29.05
N ALA A 33 -1.77 15.55 -28.59
CA ALA A 33 -1.92 17.01 -28.45
C ALA A 33 -0.96 17.59 -27.39
N ILE A 34 -0.64 16.82 -26.35
CA ILE A 34 0.32 17.23 -25.31
C ILE A 34 1.74 17.27 -25.90
N CYS A 35 2.11 16.26 -26.68
CA CYS A 35 3.40 16.19 -27.35
C CYS A 35 3.55 17.32 -28.37
N ALA A 36 2.54 17.58 -29.19
CA ALA A 36 2.54 18.72 -30.12
C ALA A 36 2.72 20.06 -29.38
N GLY A 37 2.10 20.22 -28.21
CA GLY A 37 2.24 21.41 -27.37
C GLY A 37 3.60 21.59 -26.67
N LEU A 38 4.54 20.65 -26.84
CA LEU A 38 5.93 20.80 -26.37
C LEU A 38 6.85 21.45 -27.40
N GLU A 39 6.43 21.54 -28.68
CA GLU A 39 7.24 22.16 -29.73
C GLU A 39 7.42 23.66 -29.43
N ASP A 40 8.67 24.10 -29.47
CA ASP A 40 9.06 25.50 -29.31
C ASP A 40 10.34 25.77 -30.13
N ASP A 41 10.92 26.97 -30.03
CA ASP A 41 12.11 27.34 -30.80
C ASP A 41 13.34 26.45 -30.51
N ARG A 42 13.34 25.75 -29.37
CA ARG A 42 14.47 24.93 -28.88
C ARG A 42 14.13 23.44 -28.83
N VAL A 43 12.85 23.07 -28.92
CA VAL A 43 12.38 21.69 -28.88
C VAL A 43 11.68 21.33 -30.18
N ARG A 44 12.19 20.31 -30.88
CA ARG A 44 11.53 19.78 -32.09
C ARG A 44 10.65 18.59 -31.76
N VAL A 45 9.41 18.61 -32.20
CA VAL A 45 8.47 17.48 -32.09
C VAL A 45 8.25 16.84 -33.45
N ILE A 46 8.28 15.51 -33.50
CA ILE A 46 8.14 14.72 -34.72
C ILE A 46 7.00 13.73 -34.51
N ASP A 47 5.88 13.95 -35.21
CA ASP A 47 4.73 13.07 -35.18
C ASP A 47 4.90 11.95 -36.23
N ALA A 48 4.97 10.69 -35.77
CA ALA A 48 5.10 9.51 -36.62
C ALA A 48 3.75 8.91 -37.07
N SER A 49 2.63 9.58 -36.82
CA SER A 49 1.29 9.11 -37.22
C SER A 49 1.08 9.11 -38.74
N VAL A 50 1.73 10.03 -39.47
CA VAL A 50 1.53 10.19 -40.92
C VAL A 50 2.44 9.28 -41.74
N SER A 51 3.73 9.20 -41.42
CA SER A 51 4.71 8.40 -42.17
C SER A 51 5.90 8.00 -41.32
N SER A 52 6.13 6.69 -41.14
CA SER A 52 7.26 6.20 -40.35
C SER A 52 8.62 6.52 -40.98
N ILE A 53 8.72 6.55 -42.31
CA ILE A 53 9.98 6.77 -43.03
C ILE A 53 10.38 8.25 -42.96
N GLU A 54 9.44 9.15 -43.25
CA GLU A 54 9.71 10.59 -43.22
C GLU A 54 9.98 11.07 -41.79
N SER A 55 9.21 10.59 -40.81
CA SER A 55 9.42 10.91 -39.40
C SER A 55 10.75 10.36 -38.89
N ARG A 56 11.21 9.19 -39.34
CA ARG A 56 12.55 8.69 -39.01
C ARG A 56 13.66 9.57 -39.60
N LEU A 57 13.52 10.02 -40.85
CA LEU A 57 14.49 10.93 -41.47
C LEU A 57 14.53 12.28 -40.72
N ALA A 58 13.39 12.83 -40.37
CA ALA A 58 13.32 14.05 -39.56
C ALA A 58 13.98 13.83 -38.19
N ALA A 59 13.77 12.66 -37.57
CA ALA A 59 14.29 12.36 -36.24
C ALA A 59 15.82 12.26 -36.22
N ILE A 60 16.43 11.64 -37.23
CA ILE A 60 17.90 11.57 -37.29
C ILE A 60 18.52 12.94 -37.56
N GLN A 61 17.87 13.79 -38.36
CA GLN A 61 18.34 15.15 -38.63
C GLN A 61 18.26 16.02 -37.37
N ALA A 62 17.12 16.02 -36.69
CA ALA A 62 16.91 16.78 -35.46
C ALA A 62 17.85 16.31 -34.34
N LEU A 63 18.01 15.01 -34.13
CA LEU A 63 18.95 14.48 -33.13
C LEU A 63 20.40 14.87 -33.44
N SER A 64 20.78 14.84 -34.73
CA SER A 64 22.12 15.28 -35.15
C SER A 64 22.35 16.77 -34.90
N GLU A 65 21.31 17.60 -34.94
CA GLU A 65 21.39 19.02 -34.62
C GLU A 65 21.58 19.23 -33.12
N VAL A 66 20.81 18.54 -32.27
CA VAL A 66 20.96 18.56 -30.80
C VAL A 66 22.39 18.25 -30.37
N GLY A 67 23.06 17.30 -31.04
CA GLY A 67 24.45 16.94 -30.75
C GLY A 67 25.54 17.94 -31.18
N ARG A 68 25.19 19.05 -31.86
CA ARG A 68 26.18 20.02 -32.38
C ARG A 68 26.62 21.05 -31.32
N PRO A 69 27.89 21.48 -31.31
CA PRO A 69 28.32 22.60 -30.50
C PRO A 69 27.57 23.89 -30.89
N LYS A 70 26.99 24.59 -29.91
CA LYS A 70 26.15 25.79 -30.11
C LYS A 70 24.89 25.53 -30.96
N SER A 71 24.25 24.38 -30.76
CA SER A 71 22.97 24.06 -31.36
C SER A 71 21.88 25.08 -30.98
N SER A 72 20.96 25.31 -31.90
CA SER A 72 19.68 26.00 -31.67
C SER A 72 18.64 25.11 -30.98
N LEU A 73 18.79 23.78 -31.12
CA LEU A 73 17.90 22.78 -30.54
C LEU A 73 18.52 22.14 -29.30
N ASP A 74 17.75 22.14 -28.22
CA ASP A 74 18.09 21.47 -26.97
C ASP A 74 17.59 20.03 -26.93
N ALA A 75 16.44 19.74 -27.56
CA ALA A 75 15.85 18.42 -27.51
C ALA A 75 14.98 18.06 -28.72
N VAL A 76 14.84 16.75 -28.95
CA VAL A 76 13.93 16.17 -29.94
C VAL A 76 12.97 15.16 -29.30
N LEU A 77 11.68 15.32 -29.56
CA LEU A 77 10.64 14.37 -29.15
C LEU A 77 10.05 13.67 -30.37
N VAL A 78 9.99 12.34 -30.33
CA VAL A 78 9.33 11.53 -31.35
C VAL A 78 8.05 10.95 -30.78
N TYR A 79 6.90 11.32 -31.34
CA TYR A 79 5.60 10.79 -30.98
C TYR A 79 5.25 9.61 -31.89
N VAL A 80 4.88 8.47 -31.29
CA VAL A 80 4.57 7.23 -32.00
C VAL A 80 3.20 6.72 -31.52
N PRO A 81 2.17 6.66 -32.39
CA PRO A 81 0.83 6.21 -32.01
C PRO A 81 0.72 4.67 -31.99
N LYS A 82 1.65 4.01 -31.30
CA LYS A 82 1.74 2.56 -31.12
C LYS A 82 2.23 2.26 -29.70
N GLY A 83 2.01 1.02 -29.25
CA GLY A 83 2.58 0.55 -27.99
C GLY A 83 4.10 0.42 -28.05
N PRO A 84 4.80 0.54 -26.91
CA PRO A 84 6.25 0.36 -26.85
C PRO A 84 6.62 -1.11 -27.21
N PRO A 85 7.75 -1.34 -27.89
CA PRO A 85 8.20 -2.68 -28.23
C PRO A 85 8.57 -3.47 -26.97
N ALA A 86 7.98 -4.66 -26.78
CA ALA A 86 8.15 -5.46 -25.58
C ALA A 86 9.37 -6.41 -25.67
N ALA A 87 9.54 -7.10 -26.79
CA ALA A 87 10.66 -8.01 -27.02
C ALA A 87 11.82 -7.33 -27.78
N ASP A 88 13.03 -7.90 -27.68
CA ASP A 88 14.19 -7.40 -28.41
C ASP A 88 14.04 -7.56 -29.93
N GLU A 89 13.27 -8.55 -30.39
CA GLU A 89 12.90 -8.71 -31.80
C GLU A 89 12.00 -7.55 -32.28
N ASP A 90 11.04 -7.12 -31.46
CA ASP A 90 10.17 -5.98 -31.78
C ASP A 90 10.97 -4.69 -31.89
N LYS A 91 11.97 -4.51 -31.03
CA LYS A 91 12.87 -3.35 -31.08
C LYS A 91 13.68 -3.29 -32.37
N GLN A 92 14.00 -4.43 -32.99
CA GLN A 92 14.71 -4.46 -34.28
C GLN A 92 13.83 -3.96 -35.43
N ILE A 93 12.52 -4.19 -35.33
CA ILE A 93 11.54 -3.79 -36.34
C ILE A 93 11.11 -2.33 -36.15
N ASP A 94 11.04 -1.87 -34.90
CA ASP A 94 10.64 -0.50 -34.57
C ASP A 94 11.69 0.54 -35.03
N PRO A 95 11.33 1.44 -35.98
CA PRO A 95 12.24 2.46 -36.48
C PRO A 95 12.73 3.44 -35.41
N PHE A 96 12.01 3.56 -34.29
CA PHE A 96 12.25 4.57 -33.27
C PHE A 96 12.94 4.03 -32.00
N SER A 97 13.14 2.72 -31.91
CA SER A 97 13.79 2.06 -30.77
C SER A 97 15.20 2.60 -30.48
N ILE A 98 15.95 2.99 -31.52
CA ILE A 98 17.29 3.56 -31.38
C ILE A 98 17.29 4.89 -30.62
N TYR A 99 16.26 5.72 -30.81
CA TYR A 99 16.12 7.01 -30.13
C TYR A 99 15.79 6.79 -28.65
N ALA A 100 14.87 5.85 -28.38
CA ALA A 100 14.54 5.42 -27.02
C ALA A 100 15.76 4.87 -26.27
N ALA A 101 16.65 4.14 -26.95
CA ALA A 101 17.89 3.64 -26.36
C ALA A 101 18.94 4.74 -26.11
N SER A 102 18.97 5.78 -26.95
CA SER A 102 19.91 6.90 -26.82
C SER A 102 19.46 7.99 -25.85
N GLY A 103 18.19 8.02 -25.47
CA GLY A 103 17.59 9.06 -24.64
C GLY A 103 16.58 8.50 -23.65
N ALA A 104 15.41 9.11 -23.59
CA ALA A 104 14.30 8.69 -22.73
C ALA A 104 13.18 8.01 -23.54
N VAL A 105 12.36 7.23 -22.84
CA VAL A 105 11.13 6.64 -23.37
C VAL A 105 9.98 6.94 -22.43
N PHE A 106 8.79 7.13 -22.99
CA PHE A 106 7.55 7.27 -22.24
C PHE A 106 6.43 6.50 -22.94
N PRO A 107 5.60 5.73 -22.23
CA PRO A 107 5.78 5.34 -20.82
C PRO A 107 7.01 4.44 -20.62
N LYS A 108 7.69 4.56 -19.49
CA LYS A 108 8.88 3.75 -19.14
C LYS A 108 8.57 2.59 -18.20
N ASP A 109 7.73 2.84 -17.20
CA ASP A 109 7.33 1.91 -16.14
C ASP A 109 5.89 2.19 -15.71
N ASP A 110 5.36 1.37 -14.79
CA ASP A 110 4.00 1.49 -14.25
C ASP A 110 3.73 2.87 -13.59
N GLY A 111 4.76 3.65 -13.26
CA GLY A 111 4.65 5.02 -12.75
C GLY A 111 4.23 6.05 -13.80
N ASP A 112 4.38 5.70 -15.08
CA ASP A 112 3.93 6.47 -16.25
C ASP A 112 2.56 6.01 -16.79
N ASP A 113 1.99 4.95 -16.21
CA ASP A 113 0.63 4.54 -16.53
C ASP A 113 -0.35 5.69 -16.30
N TYR A 114 -1.37 5.78 -17.14
CA TYR A 114 -2.30 6.90 -17.09
C TYR A 114 -2.97 7.07 -15.71
N LEU A 115 -3.33 5.95 -15.05
CA LEU A 115 -3.85 5.97 -13.69
C LEU A 115 -2.80 6.54 -12.69
N SER A 116 -1.57 6.05 -12.73
CA SER A 116 -0.46 6.50 -11.88
C SER A 116 -0.20 8.00 -12.04
N LEU A 117 -0.23 8.51 -13.26
CA LEU A 117 -0.10 9.94 -13.55
C LEU A 117 -1.26 10.76 -12.97
N CYS A 118 -2.50 10.28 -13.09
CA CYS A 118 -3.66 10.93 -12.48
C CYS A 118 -3.59 10.95 -10.95
N LEU A 119 -3.14 9.85 -10.33
CA LEU A 119 -2.96 9.75 -8.89
C LEU A 119 -1.87 10.71 -8.37
N ARG A 120 -0.78 10.86 -9.13
CA ARG A 120 0.29 11.83 -8.82
C ARG A 120 -0.17 13.28 -8.99
N ALA A 121 -1.00 13.56 -10.00
CA ALA A 121 -1.53 14.90 -10.25
C ALA A 121 -2.57 15.34 -9.20
N LYS A 122 -3.33 14.38 -8.65
CA LYS A 122 -4.41 14.62 -7.66
C LYS A 122 -4.30 13.65 -6.48
N PRO A 123 -3.26 13.75 -5.64
CA PRO A 123 -3.01 12.80 -4.55
C PRO A 123 -4.15 12.75 -3.53
N ASP A 124 -4.80 13.88 -3.26
CA ASP A 124 -5.91 13.97 -2.29
C ASP A 124 -7.23 13.37 -2.81
N HIS A 125 -7.38 13.20 -4.12
CA HIS A 125 -8.59 12.63 -4.73
C HIS A 125 -8.38 11.22 -5.27
N SER A 126 -7.41 10.49 -4.70
CA SER A 126 -7.01 9.19 -5.21
C SER A 126 -8.15 8.16 -5.33
N THR A 127 -9.09 8.15 -4.37
CA THR A 127 -10.27 7.27 -4.41
C THR A 127 -11.22 7.63 -5.56
N GLU A 128 -11.53 8.91 -5.73
CA GLU A 128 -12.40 9.38 -6.82
C GLU A 128 -11.77 9.08 -8.19
N VAL A 129 -10.47 9.32 -8.34
CA VAL A 129 -9.72 8.97 -9.55
C VAL A 129 -9.87 7.48 -9.84
N ARG A 130 -9.57 6.59 -8.88
CA ARG A 130 -9.72 5.14 -9.06
C ARG A 130 -11.14 4.72 -9.41
N ARG A 131 -12.15 5.34 -8.80
CA ARG A 131 -13.57 5.07 -9.07
C ARG A 131 -13.96 5.39 -10.51
N VAL A 132 -13.52 6.54 -11.03
CA VAL A 132 -13.78 6.90 -12.43
C VAL A 132 -13.08 5.95 -13.38
N PHE A 133 -11.87 5.49 -13.04
CA PHE A 133 -11.14 4.51 -13.84
C PHE A 133 -11.80 3.11 -13.82
N ALA A 134 -12.40 2.68 -12.71
CA ALA A 134 -13.09 1.39 -12.61
C ALA A 134 -14.25 1.25 -13.61
N GLY A 135 -14.85 2.37 -14.03
CA GLY A 135 -15.93 2.39 -15.03
C GLY A 135 -15.47 2.48 -16.49
N ALA A 136 -14.17 2.57 -16.77
CA ALA A 136 -13.65 2.88 -18.12
C ALA A 136 -12.51 1.94 -18.55
N THR A 137 -12.70 1.19 -19.63
CA THR A 137 -11.75 0.18 -20.11
C THR A 137 -10.38 0.74 -20.55
N THR A 138 -10.35 1.93 -21.15
CA THR A 138 -9.12 2.60 -21.62
C THR A 138 -8.75 3.82 -20.76
N GLY A 139 -9.42 4.00 -19.62
CA GLY A 139 -9.30 5.16 -18.76
C GLY A 139 -10.12 6.39 -19.24
N PRO A 140 -10.57 7.25 -18.31
CA PRO A 140 -11.46 8.37 -18.58
C PRO A 140 -10.80 9.48 -19.42
N ALA A 141 -11.61 10.40 -19.95
CA ALA A 141 -11.09 11.60 -20.61
C ALA A 141 -10.45 12.56 -19.59
N PHE A 142 -9.46 13.37 -20.03
CA PHE A 142 -8.82 14.37 -19.17
C PHE A 142 -9.81 15.31 -18.49
N ALA A 143 -10.84 15.76 -19.21
CA ALA A 143 -11.88 16.63 -18.66
C ALA A 143 -12.60 16.03 -17.45
N VAL A 144 -12.82 14.72 -17.44
CA VAL A 144 -13.46 14.02 -16.31
C VAL A 144 -12.54 14.04 -15.10
N ILE A 145 -11.24 13.78 -15.29
CA ILE A 145 -10.25 13.85 -14.21
C ILE A 145 -10.04 15.29 -13.72
N ASP A 146 -10.03 16.25 -14.64
CA ASP A 146 -9.86 17.66 -14.29
C ASP A 146 -11.00 18.18 -13.41
N ALA A 147 -12.21 17.68 -13.62
CA ALA A 147 -13.39 18.00 -12.81
C ALA A 147 -13.33 17.43 -11.38
N ILE A 148 -12.55 16.36 -11.14
CA ILE A 148 -12.36 15.79 -9.80
C ILE A 148 -11.70 16.83 -8.89
N GLY A 149 -12.28 17.10 -7.72
CA GLY A 149 -11.75 18.10 -6.80
C GLY A 149 -11.98 19.56 -7.19
N GLY A 150 -12.80 19.84 -8.22
CA GLY A 150 -13.19 21.21 -8.60
C GLY A 150 -14.05 21.95 -7.57
N GLY A 151 -14.54 21.27 -6.53
CA GLY A 151 -15.46 21.85 -5.53
C GLY A 151 -15.11 21.62 -4.06
N ALA A 152 -14.20 20.71 -3.73
CA ALA A 152 -13.95 20.31 -2.34
C ALA A 152 -12.65 20.93 -1.80
N SER A 153 -12.66 22.23 -1.55
CA SER A 153 -11.75 22.79 -0.53
C SER A 153 -12.40 22.58 0.82
N TRP A 154 -11.66 22.10 1.82
CA TRP A 154 -12.12 22.01 3.22
C TRP A 154 -11.32 23.00 4.10
N PRO A 155 -11.49 24.34 3.92
CA PRO A 155 -10.60 25.32 4.53
C PRO A 155 -10.77 25.37 6.04
N GLN A 156 -11.99 25.19 6.56
CA GLN A 156 -12.23 25.18 8.01
C GLN A 156 -11.60 23.94 8.63
N LEU A 157 -11.71 22.80 7.96
CA LEU A 157 -11.14 21.55 8.44
C LEU A 157 -9.61 21.58 8.42
N ARG A 158 -8.98 22.12 7.36
CA ARG A 158 -7.53 22.35 7.32
C ARG A 158 -7.08 23.35 8.38
N SER A 159 -7.86 24.42 8.61
CA SER A 159 -7.59 25.39 9.67
C SER A 159 -7.69 24.79 11.07
N ALA A 160 -8.68 23.92 11.31
CA ALA A 160 -8.86 23.25 12.60
C ALA A 160 -7.77 22.22 12.88
N LEU A 161 -7.43 21.40 11.88
CA LEU A 161 -6.51 20.27 12.04
C LEU A 161 -5.03 20.63 11.79
N GLN A 162 -4.77 21.76 11.12
CA GLN A 162 -3.43 22.20 10.71
C GLN A 162 -2.68 21.13 9.90
N VAL A 163 -3.36 20.56 8.91
CA VAL A 163 -2.84 19.49 8.03
C VAL A 163 -2.99 19.87 6.56
N GLU A 164 -2.18 19.25 5.71
CA GLU A 164 -2.08 19.63 4.30
C GLU A 164 -2.65 18.59 3.34
N SER A 165 -2.66 17.31 3.72
CA SER A 165 -3.15 16.22 2.86
C SER A 165 -4.43 15.57 3.37
N GLY A 166 -5.23 15.00 2.46
CA GLY A 166 -6.44 14.25 2.81
C GLY A 166 -6.17 13.06 3.72
N ARG A 167 -5.01 12.41 3.59
CA ARG A 167 -4.61 11.29 4.48
C ARG A 167 -4.35 11.76 5.91
N GLU A 168 -3.69 12.91 6.06
CA GLU A 168 -3.47 13.51 7.37
C GLU A 168 -4.77 14.02 7.98
N VAL A 169 -5.67 14.59 7.16
CA VAL A 169 -7.03 14.93 7.57
C VAL A 169 -7.74 13.69 8.14
N LEU A 170 -7.77 12.59 7.41
CA LEU A 170 -8.47 11.38 7.84
C LEU A 170 -7.85 10.81 9.13
N THR A 171 -6.52 10.78 9.22
CA THR A 171 -5.80 10.35 10.43
C THR A 171 -6.14 11.23 11.63
N ALA A 172 -6.16 12.56 11.45
CA ALA A 172 -6.47 13.51 12.51
C ALA A 172 -7.95 13.53 12.90
N LEU A 173 -8.87 13.19 11.99
CA LEU A 173 -10.29 12.97 12.33
C LEU A 173 -10.50 11.71 13.16
N LEU A 174 -9.71 10.65 12.94
CA LEU A 174 -9.77 9.41 13.72
C LEU A 174 -9.10 9.56 15.09
N ALA A 175 -7.88 10.11 15.13
CA ALA A 175 -7.07 10.24 16.34
C ALA A 175 -6.42 11.63 16.42
N PRO A 176 -7.18 12.69 16.77
CA PRO A 176 -6.64 14.03 16.90
C PRO A 176 -5.65 14.12 18.05
N ASN A 177 -4.58 14.90 17.87
CA ASN A 177 -3.72 15.28 18.99
C ASN A 177 -4.43 16.29 19.92
N ALA A 178 -3.82 16.59 21.08
CA ALA A 178 -4.43 17.48 22.07
C ALA A 178 -4.81 18.86 21.52
N ALA A 179 -3.97 19.47 20.66
CA ALA A 179 -4.25 20.76 20.05
C ALA A 179 -5.41 20.68 19.04
N GLN A 180 -5.42 19.63 18.21
CA GLN A 180 -6.49 19.38 17.24
C GLN A 180 -7.82 19.10 17.94
N ALA A 181 -7.82 18.33 19.04
CA ALA A 181 -9.02 18.04 19.81
C ALA A 181 -9.64 19.30 20.41
N GLU A 182 -8.82 20.22 20.92
CA GLU A 182 -9.31 21.52 21.41
C GLU A 182 -9.80 22.43 20.26
N ALA A 183 -9.10 22.44 19.12
CA ALA A 183 -9.54 23.20 17.95
C ALA A 183 -10.91 22.72 17.41
N LEU A 184 -11.13 21.40 17.35
CA LEU A 184 -12.41 20.81 16.94
C LEU A 184 -13.56 21.10 17.92
N LYS A 185 -13.27 21.35 19.19
CA LYS A 185 -14.27 21.81 20.17
C LYS A 185 -14.58 23.30 20.04
N ALA A 186 -13.58 24.11 19.71
CA ALA A 186 -13.70 25.56 19.67
C ALA A 186 -14.25 26.12 18.36
N GLN A 187 -13.98 25.45 17.24
CA GLN A 187 -14.40 25.90 15.91
C GLN A 187 -15.73 25.26 15.51
N GLU A 188 -16.61 26.04 14.87
CA GLU A 188 -17.85 25.55 14.26
C GLU A 188 -17.68 25.40 12.74
N GLY A 189 -18.55 24.62 12.10
CA GLY A 189 -18.62 24.48 10.64
C GLY A 189 -17.73 23.39 10.03
N TRP A 190 -16.67 22.97 10.72
CA TRP A 190 -15.80 21.86 10.27
C TRP A 190 -16.56 20.53 10.12
N SER A 191 -17.67 20.33 10.84
CA SER A 191 -18.42 19.06 10.82
C SER A 191 -19.08 18.76 9.48
N ASP A 192 -19.55 19.78 8.77
CA ASP A 192 -20.19 19.59 7.46
C ASP A 192 -19.12 19.35 6.39
N GLU A 193 -18.01 20.09 6.44
CA GLU A 193 -16.82 19.82 5.63
C GLU A 193 -16.26 18.40 5.87
N ALA A 194 -16.25 17.92 7.12
CA ALA A 194 -15.79 16.58 7.45
C ALA A 194 -16.70 15.50 6.83
N ARG A 195 -18.01 15.68 6.86
CA ARG A 195 -18.96 14.73 6.24
C ARG A 195 -18.78 14.67 4.72
N GLU A 196 -18.63 15.83 4.09
CA GLU A 196 -18.36 15.91 2.65
C GLU A 196 -17.01 15.25 2.31
N PHE A 197 -15.97 15.55 3.08
CA PHE A 197 -14.65 14.97 2.93
C PHE A 197 -14.67 13.43 3.01
N VAL A 198 -15.27 12.86 4.05
CA VAL A 198 -15.29 11.40 4.22
C VAL A 198 -16.19 10.72 3.18
N SER A 199 -17.29 11.38 2.77
CA SER A 199 -18.12 10.89 1.65
C SER A 199 -17.34 10.83 0.33
N ALA A 200 -16.61 11.89 0.01
CA ALA A 200 -15.78 11.95 -1.19
C ALA A 200 -14.63 10.92 -1.13
N THR A 201 -13.94 10.86 0.01
CA THR A 201 -12.69 10.09 0.19
C THR A 201 -12.92 8.60 0.41
N LEU A 202 -13.94 8.23 1.19
CA LEU A 202 -14.21 6.84 1.60
C LEU A 202 -15.57 6.32 1.12
N GLY A 203 -16.44 7.16 0.55
CA GLY A 203 -17.81 6.77 0.22
C GLY A 203 -18.74 6.65 1.43
N LEU A 204 -18.34 7.14 2.61
CA LEU A 204 -19.16 7.09 3.82
C LEU A 204 -20.22 8.20 3.82
N SER A 205 -21.48 7.80 3.86
CA SER A 205 -22.58 8.71 4.22
C SER A 205 -22.80 8.68 5.73
N VAL A 206 -22.23 9.65 6.43
CA VAL A 206 -22.34 9.79 7.89
C VAL A 206 -23.80 10.03 8.29
N LYS A 207 -24.39 9.10 9.04
CA LYS A 207 -25.79 9.15 9.46
C LYS A 207 -26.00 10.02 10.71
N THR A 208 -24.97 10.18 11.54
CA THR A 208 -25.10 11.00 12.74
C THR A 208 -25.33 12.48 12.40
N ARG A 209 -26.35 13.06 13.05
CA ARG A 209 -26.60 14.51 13.03
C ARG A 209 -25.81 15.27 14.09
N GLY A 210 -25.06 14.55 14.94
CA GLY A 210 -24.21 15.15 15.96
C GLY A 210 -23.18 16.09 15.34
N LYS A 211 -22.94 17.23 16.00
CA LYS A 211 -21.91 18.22 15.60
C LYS A 211 -20.63 18.07 16.42
N THR A 212 -20.54 17.04 17.26
CA THR A 212 -19.37 16.78 18.09
C THR A 212 -18.43 15.83 17.38
N TRP A 213 -17.12 16.01 17.61
CA TRP A 213 -16.10 15.11 17.10
C TRP A 213 -16.36 13.65 17.47
N ASN A 214 -16.68 13.35 18.74
CA ASN A 214 -16.97 11.97 19.17
C ASN A 214 -18.03 11.28 18.30
N SER A 215 -19.13 11.99 17.99
CA SER A 215 -20.22 11.39 17.21
C SER A 215 -19.79 11.01 15.79
N LEU A 216 -18.96 11.84 15.15
CA LEU A 216 -18.37 11.53 13.85
C LEU A 216 -17.32 10.42 13.96
N ALA A 217 -16.45 10.52 14.97
CA ALA A 217 -15.35 9.59 15.19
C ALA A 217 -15.85 8.17 15.43
N ASP A 218 -16.91 7.98 16.21
CA ASP A 218 -17.48 6.65 16.48
C ASP A 218 -17.92 5.95 15.19
N GLU A 219 -18.67 6.65 14.33
CA GLU A 219 -19.11 6.12 13.02
C GLU A 219 -17.93 5.91 12.06
N LEU A 220 -16.96 6.83 12.05
CA LEU A 220 -15.79 6.77 11.20
C LEU A 220 -14.84 5.62 11.57
N TRP A 221 -14.57 5.42 12.87
CA TRP A 221 -13.76 4.31 13.38
C TRP A 221 -14.37 2.97 12.99
N ARG A 222 -15.69 2.80 13.24
CA ARG A 222 -16.41 1.59 12.86
C ARG A 222 -16.29 1.32 11.36
N PHE A 223 -16.51 2.34 10.53
CA PHE A 223 -16.43 2.22 9.08
C PHE A 223 -15.02 1.86 8.60
N VAL A 224 -13.99 2.57 9.09
CA VAL A 224 -12.60 2.39 8.63
C VAL A 224 -12.04 1.04 9.05
N LEU A 225 -12.18 0.63 10.32
CA LEU A 225 -11.67 -0.66 10.79
C LEU A 225 -12.42 -1.83 10.16
N PHE A 226 -13.73 -1.74 10.04
CA PHE A 226 -14.48 -2.79 9.35
C PHE A 226 -14.09 -2.86 7.86
N SER A 227 -13.83 -1.73 7.21
CA SER A 227 -13.34 -1.73 5.82
C SER A 227 -11.98 -2.40 5.68
N GLU A 228 -11.04 -2.12 6.60
CA GLU A 228 -9.73 -2.78 6.58
C GLU A 228 -9.86 -4.30 6.70
N PHE A 229 -10.69 -4.78 7.63
CA PHE A 229 -10.99 -6.20 7.80
C PHE A 229 -11.57 -6.82 6.52
N ILE A 230 -12.53 -6.16 5.87
CA ILE A 230 -13.13 -6.66 4.62
C ILE A 230 -12.11 -6.72 3.47
N PHE A 231 -11.21 -5.73 3.37
CA PHE A 231 -10.21 -5.71 2.30
C PHE A 231 -9.17 -6.81 2.44
N ASP A 232 -8.94 -7.28 3.65
CA ASP A 232 -7.97 -8.31 3.97
C ASP A 232 -8.58 -9.73 3.95
N LEU A 233 -9.89 -9.85 4.18
CA LEU A 233 -10.60 -11.12 4.21
C LEU A 233 -10.53 -11.88 2.86
N PRO A 234 -9.94 -13.09 2.80
CA PRO A 234 -9.78 -13.85 1.56
C PRO A 234 -11.05 -14.64 1.19
N VAL A 235 -12.00 -14.74 2.12
CA VAL A 235 -13.26 -15.47 1.96
C VAL A 235 -14.45 -14.53 1.86
N VAL A 236 -15.60 -15.07 1.43
CA VAL A 236 -16.85 -14.30 1.38
C VAL A 236 -17.31 -13.98 2.78
N LEU A 237 -17.70 -12.71 2.99
CA LEU A 237 -18.23 -12.22 4.26
C LEU A 237 -19.52 -12.98 4.68
N PRO A 238 -19.66 -13.37 5.96
CA PRO A 238 -20.89 -13.97 6.48
C PRO A 238 -22.12 -13.08 6.26
N GLU A 239 -23.28 -13.69 6.03
CA GLU A 239 -24.54 -13.00 5.72
C GLU A 239 -24.93 -11.95 6.79
N ALA A 240 -24.70 -12.28 8.06
CA ALA A 240 -25.01 -11.40 9.19
C ALA A 240 -24.25 -10.05 9.13
N LEU A 241 -23.10 -10.00 8.46
CA LEU A 241 -22.25 -8.82 8.38
C LEU A 241 -22.41 -8.05 7.06
N LYS A 242 -23.13 -8.58 6.06
CA LYS A 242 -23.33 -7.91 4.76
C LYS A 242 -24.02 -6.55 4.86
N GLY A 243 -24.81 -6.33 5.91
CA GLY A 243 -25.48 -5.05 6.17
C GLY A 243 -24.59 -3.98 6.81
N VAL A 244 -23.37 -4.34 7.22
CA VAL A 244 -22.44 -3.40 7.86
C VAL A 244 -21.79 -2.52 6.77
N PRO A 245 -21.90 -1.18 6.87
CA PRO A 245 -21.30 -0.29 5.89
C PRO A 245 -19.77 -0.43 5.86
N HIS A 246 -19.19 -0.53 4.67
CA HIS A 246 -17.75 -0.53 4.43
C HIS A 246 -17.41 0.28 3.18
N ALA A 247 -16.15 0.67 3.07
CA ALA A 247 -15.63 1.44 1.96
C ALA A 247 -15.59 0.59 0.68
N PRO A 248 -15.71 1.22 -0.50
CA PRO A 248 -15.56 0.53 -1.76
C PRO A 248 -14.07 0.20 -2.02
N VAL A 249 -13.79 -0.78 -2.87
CA VAL A 249 -12.42 -1.31 -3.06
C VAL A 249 -11.41 -0.25 -3.52
N GLU A 250 -11.87 0.81 -4.17
CA GLU A 250 -11.03 1.92 -4.63
C GLU A 250 -10.44 2.74 -3.48
N ALA A 251 -11.08 2.70 -2.29
CA ALA A 251 -10.61 3.34 -1.08
C ALA A 251 -9.63 2.46 -0.28
N ARG A 252 -9.40 1.21 -0.67
CA ARG A 252 -8.48 0.29 0.02
C ARG A 252 -7.10 0.90 0.31
N PRO A 253 -6.41 1.54 -0.65
CA PRO A 253 -5.06 2.05 -0.39
C PRO A 253 -5.01 3.18 0.65
N ILE A 254 -6.07 3.99 0.78
CA ILE A 254 -6.11 5.06 1.78
C ILE A 254 -6.51 4.51 3.16
N VAL A 255 -7.41 3.52 3.22
CA VAL A 255 -7.79 2.85 4.46
C VAL A 255 -6.59 2.10 5.05
N GLU A 256 -5.89 1.29 4.26
CA GLU A 256 -4.71 0.54 4.70
C GLU A 256 -3.59 1.47 5.19
N ASP A 257 -3.27 2.54 4.44
CA ASP A 257 -2.25 3.53 4.82
C ASP A 257 -2.58 4.24 6.14
N VAL A 258 -3.83 4.65 6.34
CA VAL A 258 -4.26 5.32 7.57
C VAL A 258 -4.22 4.35 8.75
N CYS A 259 -4.72 3.12 8.59
CA CYS A 259 -4.64 2.11 9.64
C CYS A 259 -3.19 1.77 10.02
N ASP A 260 -2.29 1.64 9.03
CA ASP A 260 -0.86 1.44 9.27
C ASP A 260 -0.23 2.58 10.06
N ARG A 261 -0.52 3.83 9.70
CA ARG A 261 -0.07 5.00 10.48
C ARG A 261 -0.58 4.97 11.92
N LEU A 262 -1.85 4.64 12.12
CA LEU A 262 -2.49 4.61 13.43
C LEU A 262 -1.91 3.53 14.35
N ARG A 263 -1.63 2.33 13.83
CA ARG A 263 -1.03 1.21 14.60
C ARG A 263 0.46 1.40 14.86
N SER A 264 1.20 1.99 13.91
CA SER A 264 2.65 2.16 14.04
C SER A 264 3.05 3.35 14.91
N ASN A 265 2.18 4.35 15.05
CA ASN A 265 2.46 5.53 15.89
C ASN A 265 2.07 5.28 17.36
N PRO A 266 3.03 5.33 18.32
CA PRO A 266 2.76 5.09 19.74
C PRO A 266 1.68 5.99 20.34
N ASN A 267 1.51 7.21 19.83
CA ASN A 267 0.53 8.18 20.35
C ASN A 267 -0.91 7.85 19.96
N THR A 268 -1.11 7.13 18.86
CA THR A 268 -2.45 6.78 18.33
C THR A 268 -2.78 5.31 18.52
N ARG A 269 -1.76 4.45 18.70
CA ARG A 269 -1.90 3.00 18.81
C ARG A 269 -2.83 2.56 19.93
N SER A 270 -2.79 3.20 21.11
CA SER A 270 -3.70 2.86 22.20
C SER A 270 -5.16 3.12 21.83
N GLY A 271 -5.44 4.28 21.22
CA GLY A 271 -6.77 4.62 20.73
C GLY A 271 -7.25 3.67 19.63
N TYR A 272 -6.36 3.27 18.71
CA TYR A 272 -6.67 2.25 17.70
C TYR A 272 -7.11 0.92 18.35
N ILE A 273 -6.35 0.43 19.33
CA ILE A 273 -6.63 -0.83 20.05
C ILE A 273 -7.97 -0.75 20.78
N GLU A 274 -8.21 0.33 21.55
CA GLU A 274 -9.45 0.52 22.30
C GLU A 274 -10.68 0.56 21.38
N ARG A 275 -10.56 1.22 20.22
CA ARG A 275 -11.63 1.29 19.22
C ARG A 275 -11.87 -0.07 18.56
N ALA A 276 -10.82 -0.79 18.19
CA ALA A 276 -10.94 -2.13 17.62
C ALA A 276 -11.61 -3.11 18.59
N GLU A 277 -11.23 -3.10 19.88
CA GLU A 277 -11.87 -3.92 20.93
C GLU A 277 -13.36 -3.60 21.06
N ALA A 278 -13.73 -2.32 21.11
CA ALA A 278 -15.12 -1.91 21.23
C ALA A 278 -15.97 -2.32 20.01
N ILE A 279 -15.44 -2.11 18.81
CA ILE A 279 -16.14 -2.42 17.56
C ILE A 279 -16.28 -3.93 17.35
N GLU A 280 -15.28 -4.73 17.73
CA GLU A 280 -15.40 -6.19 17.70
C GLU A 280 -16.60 -6.67 18.52
N ILE A 281 -16.75 -6.15 19.74
CA ILE A 281 -17.85 -6.50 20.65
C ILE A 281 -19.18 -6.03 20.06
N GLU A 282 -19.24 -4.79 19.58
CA GLU A 282 -20.45 -4.20 18.99
C GLU A 282 -20.98 -5.00 17.79
N LEU A 283 -20.06 -5.50 16.95
CA LEU A 283 -20.38 -6.26 15.73
C LEU A 283 -20.45 -7.78 15.95
N GLU A 284 -20.16 -8.26 17.16
CA GLU A 284 -20.05 -9.68 17.50
C GLU A 284 -19.14 -10.47 16.54
N LEU A 285 -18.05 -9.85 16.04
CA LEU A 285 -17.24 -10.41 14.94
C LEU A 285 -16.72 -11.82 15.24
N ALA A 286 -16.29 -12.06 16.49
CA ALA A 286 -15.81 -13.37 16.93
C ALA A 286 -16.86 -14.49 16.76
N GLY A 287 -18.14 -14.17 16.99
CA GLY A 287 -19.25 -15.11 16.81
C GLY A 287 -19.61 -15.28 15.34
N GLN A 288 -19.77 -14.16 14.63
CA GLN A 288 -20.19 -14.14 13.23
C GLN A 288 -19.16 -14.76 12.27
N CYS A 289 -17.87 -14.64 12.59
CA CYS A 289 -16.76 -15.17 11.79
C CYS A 289 -16.19 -16.49 12.35
N SER A 290 -16.88 -17.14 13.30
CA SER A 290 -16.35 -18.34 13.99
C SER A 290 -16.05 -19.55 13.09
N ALA A 291 -16.68 -19.62 11.91
CA ALA A 291 -16.45 -20.67 10.92
C ALA A 291 -15.28 -20.39 9.95
N ILE A 292 -14.67 -19.20 10.04
CA ILE A 292 -13.60 -18.77 9.14
C ILE A 292 -12.24 -19.05 9.82
N GLU A 293 -11.42 -19.91 9.22
CA GLU A 293 -10.07 -20.20 9.72
C GLU A 293 -9.02 -19.20 9.18
N ASP A 294 -9.20 -18.72 7.94
CA ASP A 294 -8.31 -17.76 7.28
C ASP A 294 -8.97 -16.38 7.18
N LEU A 295 -8.48 -15.43 7.97
CA LEU A 295 -9.03 -14.09 8.12
C LEU A 295 -8.22 -13.02 7.37
N GLY A 296 -7.27 -13.41 6.51
CA GLY A 296 -6.38 -12.46 5.81
C GLY A 296 -5.03 -12.34 6.51
N GLU A 297 -4.22 -11.32 6.23
CA GLU A 297 -2.85 -11.10 6.73
C GLU A 297 -2.71 -10.00 7.82
N ARG A 298 -3.73 -9.17 8.02
CA ARG A 298 -3.74 -8.02 8.93
C ARG A 298 -4.60 -8.31 10.15
N ASP A 299 -4.04 -8.10 11.35
CA ASP A 299 -4.78 -8.30 12.60
C ASP A 299 -5.47 -6.98 13.01
N THR A 300 -6.60 -6.68 12.37
CA THR A 300 -7.36 -5.44 12.62
C THR A 300 -8.10 -5.51 13.96
N PHE A 301 -8.70 -6.66 14.25
CA PHE A 301 -9.50 -6.94 15.43
C PHE A 301 -8.88 -8.06 16.29
N PRO A 302 -9.09 -8.04 17.62
CA PRO A 302 -8.48 -9.01 18.52
C PRO A 302 -8.91 -10.47 18.28
N PHE A 303 -10.11 -10.73 17.75
CA PHE A 303 -10.57 -12.09 17.46
C PHE A 303 -9.74 -12.75 16.37
N GLU A 304 -9.21 -11.98 15.42
CA GLU A 304 -8.37 -12.50 14.35
C GLU A 304 -7.11 -13.12 14.93
N GLU A 305 -6.43 -12.39 15.82
CA GLU A 305 -5.28 -12.88 16.57
C GLU A 305 -5.59 -14.19 17.32
N ARG A 306 -6.74 -14.26 18.01
CA ARG A 306 -7.16 -15.47 18.73
C ARG A 306 -7.46 -16.64 17.80
N THR A 307 -8.00 -16.39 16.62
CA THR A 307 -8.24 -17.41 15.60
C THR A 307 -6.90 -17.95 15.06
N PHE A 308 -5.96 -17.06 14.74
CA PHE A 308 -4.61 -17.47 14.31
C PHE A 308 -3.86 -18.26 15.39
N LEU A 309 -3.99 -17.87 16.66
CA LEU A 309 -3.39 -18.62 17.76
C LEU A 309 -3.95 -20.04 17.84
N LYS A 310 -5.28 -20.21 17.72
CA LYS A 310 -5.91 -21.54 17.69
C LYS A 310 -5.43 -22.37 16.49
N SER A 311 -5.31 -21.75 15.32
CA SER A 311 -4.78 -22.41 14.12
C SER A 311 -3.32 -22.82 14.29
N ALA A 312 -2.50 -21.99 14.96
CA ALA A 312 -1.10 -22.32 15.25
C ALA A 312 -0.98 -23.50 16.24
N ILE A 313 -1.84 -23.56 17.26
CA ILE A 313 -1.93 -24.70 18.19
C ILE A 313 -2.38 -25.96 17.44
N LYS A 314 -3.40 -25.85 16.58
CA LYS A 314 -3.89 -26.96 15.75
C LYS A 314 -2.75 -27.53 14.88
N GLY A 315 -1.98 -26.66 14.22
CA GLY A 315 -0.80 -27.05 13.43
C GLY A 315 0.21 -27.88 14.21
N ILE A 316 0.54 -27.49 15.45
CA ILE A 316 1.41 -28.29 16.34
C ILE A 316 0.77 -29.65 16.63
N THR A 317 -0.52 -29.69 16.97
CA THR A 317 -1.20 -30.96 17.33
C THR A 317 -1.38 -31.91 16.15
N THR A 318 -1.41 -31.40 14.92
CA THR A 318 -1.56 -32.19 13.69
C THR A 318 -0.22 -32.43 12.97
N ASN A 319 0.90 -32.01 13.56
CA ASN A 319 2.24 -32.05 12.96
C ASN A 319 2.37 -31.26 11.63
N ASP A 320 1.56 -30.23 11.44
CA ASP A 320 1.70 -29.25 10.36
C ASP A 320 2.53 -28.06 10.86
N THR A 321 3.85 -28.25 10.90
CA THR A 321 4.81 -27.26 11.43
C THR A 321 4.92 -26.03 10.53
N ASP A 322 4.58 -26.15 9.24
CA ASP A 322 4.64 -25.07 8.27
C ASP A 322 3.57 -24.01 8.53
N VAL A 323 2.34 -24.42 8.84
CA VAL A 323 1.27 -23.49 9.25
C VAL A 323 1.69 -22.71 10.50
N THR A 324 2.18 -23.41 11.53
CA THR A 324 2.61 -22.77 12.78
C THR A 324 3.76 -21.77 12.55
N ARG A 325 4.73 -22.10 11.68
CA ARG A 325 5.86 -21.21 11.36
C ARG A 325 5.42 -19.93 10.65
N ARG A 326 4.49 -20.03 9.70
CA ARG A 326 3.93 -18.87 9.00
C ARG A 326 3.21 -17.93 9.98
N LEU A 327 2.33 -18.49 10.82
CA LEU A 327 1.57 -17.71 11.80
C LEU A 327 2.47 -17.04 12.86
N LEU A 328 3.51 -17.72 13.35
CA LEU A 328 4.49 -17.12 14.26
C LEU A 328 5.29 -15.98 13.62
N THR A 329 5.60 -16.09 12.32
CA THR A 329 6.31 -15.03 11.60
C THR A 329 5.44 -13.80 11.45
N ARG A 330 4.17 -14.00 11.10
CA ARG A 330 3.18 -12.93 10.98
C ARG A 330 2.91 -12.22 12.31
N HIS A 331 2.72 -12.97 13.40
CA HIS A 331 2.41 -12.42 14.72
C HIS A 331 3.44 -11.37 15.20
N LYS A 332 4.70 -11.46 14.75
CA LYS A 332 5.76 -10.47 15.07
C LYS A 332 5.43 -9.03 14.64
N ASN A 333 4.53 -8.85 13.68
CA ASN A 333 4.11 -7.55 13.20
C ASN A 333 2.71 -7.16 13.71
N SER A 334 2.11 -7.96 14.59
CA SER A 334 0.76 -7.74 15.11
C SER A 334 0.72 -6.55 16.07
N VAL A 335 -0.31 -5.72 15.95
CA VAL A 335 -0.58 -4.63 16.91
C VAL A 335 -0.93 -5.16 18.31
N TRP A 336 -1.33 -6.44 18.40
CA TRP A 336 -1.81 -7.09 19.62
C TRP A 336 -0.71 -7.69 20.51
N LEU A 337 0.56 -7.67 20.07
CA LEU A 337 1.73 -8.21 20.79
C LEU A 337 1.86 -7.76 22.26
N GLY A 338 1.39 -6.56 22.58
CA GLY A 338 1.52 -5.96 23.92
C GLY A 338 0.43 -6.36 24.93
N LYS A 339 -0.59 -7.12 24.54
CA LYS A 339 -1.68 -7.54 25.44
C LYS A 339 -1.35 -8.91 26.07
N GLY A 340 -1.13 -8.90 27.38
CA GLY A 340 -0.36 -9.93 28.09
C GLY A 340 -0.92 -11.35 28.14
N GLU A 341 -2.23 -11.56 27.99
CA GLU A 341 -2.82 -12.92 28.06
C GLU A 341 -2.46 -13.76 26.83
N SER A 342 -2.44 -13.13 25.64
CA SER A 342 -2.08 -13.79 24.38
C SER A 342 -0.58 -14.05 24.27
N GLN A 343 0.26 -13.16 24.81
CA GLN A 343 1.73 -13.25 24.69
C GLN A 343 2.29 -14.56 25.26
N SER A 344 1.80 -14.99 26.42
CA SER A 344 2.24 -16.25 27.06
C SER A 344 1.84 -17.48 26.24
N GLN A 345 0.69 -17.41 25.57
CA GLN A 345 0.20 -18.50 24.71
C GLN A 345 1.01 -18.59 23.41
N TRP A 346 1.34 -17.45 22.80
CA TRP A 346 2.25 -17.42 21.64
C TRP A 346 3.67 -17.87 21.97
N GLU A 347 4.20 -17.51 23.15
CA GLU A 347 5.46 -18.05 23.66
C GLU A 347 5.42 -19.57 23.78
N LEU A 348 4.31 -20.12 24.28
CA LEU A 348 4.10 -21.56 24.40
C LEU A 348 4.05 -22.25 23.02
N VAL A 349 3.33 -21.67 22.05
CA VAL A 349 3.30 -22.17 20.66
C VAL A 349 4.70 -22.18 20.04
N ARG A 350 5.47 -21.09 20.22
CA ARG A 350 6.86 -21.01 19.76
C ARG A 350 7.75 -22.09 20.38
N ALA A 351 7.61 -22.31 21.69
CA ALA A 351 8.34 -23.36 22.40
C ALA A 351 7.92 -24.77 21.94
N GLY A 352 6.62 -24.99 21.72
CA GLY A 352 6.08 -26.23 21.20
C GLY A 352 6.61 -26.56 19.81
N LEU A 353 6.61 -25.60 18.88
CA LEU A 353 7.22 -25.76 17.56
C LEU A 353 8.70 -26.11 17.67
N SER A 354 9.46 -25.39 18.51
CA SER A 354 10.89 -25.65 18.71
C SER A 354 11.15 -27.07 19.24
N LEU A 355 10.24 -27.60 20.06
CA LEU A 355 10.32 -28.98 20.56
C LEU A 355 10.04 -30.00 19.46
N VAL A 356 8.99 -29.79 18.66
CA VAL A 356 8.65 -30.67 17.52
C VAL A 356 9.81 -30.72 16.52
N GLU A 357 10.32 -29.55 16.10
CA GLU A 357 11.45 -29.46 15.18
C GLU A 357 12.71 -30.14 15.75
N ALA A 358 12.98 -29.99 17.05
CA ALA A 358 14.08 -30.68 17.69
C ALA A 358 13.88 -32.21 17.66
N CYS A 359 12.69 -32.71 17.95
CA CYS A 359 12.37 -34.14 17.89
C CYS A 359 12.54 -34.70 16.47
N GLU A 360 12.03 -34.00 15.44
CA GLU A 360 12.19 -34.39 14.03
C GLU A 360 13.67 -34.43 13.61
N ASP A 361 14.46 -33.44 14.05
CA ASP A 361 15.90 -33.43 13.84
C ASP A 361 16.60 -34.61 14.53
N TYR A 362 16.18 -34.97 15.75
CA TYR A 362 16.69 -36.15 16.44
C TYR A 362 16.33 -37.43 15.71
N GLU A 363 15.08 -37.62 15.27
CA GLU A 363 14.67 -38.81 14.52
C GLU A 363 15.46 -38.98 13.23
N ARG A 364 15.78 -37.88 12.54
CA ARG A 364 16.62 -37.90 11.32
C ARG A 364 18.08 -38.25 11.59
N GLN A 365 18.66 -37.69 12.65
CA GLN A 365 20.11 -37.78 12.91
C GLN A 365 20.49 -39.03 13.70
N LEU A 366 19.63 -39.47 14.63
CA LEU A 366 19.93 -40.59 15.54
C LEU A 366 20.32 -41.90 14.82
N PRO A 367 19.68 -42.31 13.70
CA PRO A 367 20.07 -43.54 13.00
C PRO A 367 21.49 -43.54 12.43
N GLU A 368 22.03 -42.37 12.07
CA GLU A 368 23.40 -42.23 11.56
C GLU A 368 24.44 -42.31 12.68
N HIS A 369 24.04 -41.98 13.91
CA HIS A 369 24.89 -41.91 15.09
C HIS A 369 24.66 -43.05 16.10
N ALA A 370 23.67 -43.92 15.89
CA ALA A 370 23.34 -45.03 16.78
C ALA A 370 24.04 -46.37 16.45
N ARG A 371 25.00 -46.36 15.52
CA ARG A 371 25.69 -47.59 15.04
C ARG A 371 26.66 -48.17 16.07
N SER A 372 27.22 -47.34 16.94
CA SER A 372 28.08 -47.77 18.04
C SER A 372 27.91 -46.87 19.26
N GLN A 373 28.31 -47.36 20.44
CA GLN A 373 28.30 -46.57 21.67
C GLN A 373 29.22 -45.34 21.59
N ALA A 374 30.31 -45.41 20.81
CA ALA A 374 31.21 -44.28 20.58
C ALA A 374 30.55 -43.19 19.74
N ASP A 375 29.86 -43.55 18.65
CA ASP A 375 29.15 -42.61 17.77
C ASP A 375 28.00 -41.89 18.52
N LEU A 376 27.31 -42.61 19.43
CA LEU A 376 26.28 -42.06 20.31
C LEU A 376 26.85 -41.05 21.32
N LEU A 377 28.01 -41.36 21.91
CA LEU A 377 28.68 -40.46 22.85
C LEU A 377 29.20 -39.21 22.16
N ASP A 378 29.76 -39.34 20.95
CA ASP A 378 30.22 -38.20 20.14
C ASP A 378 29.06 -37.30 19.68
N PHE A 379 27.88 -37.88 19.43
CA PHE A 379 26.67 -37.13 19.08
C PHE A 379 26.05 -36.37 20.28
N GLU A 380 25.98 -37.01 21.46
CA GLU A 380 25.31 -36.46 22.65
C GLU A 380 26.21 -35.51 23.47
N ALA A 381 27.53 -35.78 23.58
CA ALA A 381 28.41 -35.03 24.47
C ALA A 381 28.48 -33.51 24.18
N PRO A 382 28.59 -33.05 22.91
CA PRO A 382 28.57 -31.62 22.59
C PRO A 382 27.22 -30.95 22.91
N ARG A 383 26.11 -31.71 22.81
CA ARG A 383 24.74 -31.20 23.00
C ARG A 383 24.38 -31.08 24.47
N VAL A 384 24.80 -32.03 25.30
CA VAL A 384 24.67 -31.96 26.77
C VAL A 384 25.45 -30.76 27.30
N PHE A 385 26.67 -30.52 26.80
CA PHE A 385 27.47 -29.36 27.16
C PHE A 385 26.79 -28.04 26.76
N ARG A 386 26.26 -27.93 25.53
CA ARG A 386 25.48 -26.74 25.10
C ARG A 386 24.24 -26.50 25.95
N ARG A 387 23.48 -27.55 26.30
CA ARG A 387 22.26 -27.42 27.13
C ARG A 387 22.59 -26.93 28.54
N GLN A 388 23.64 -27.45 29.19
CA GLN A 388 24.07 -26.97 30.50
C GLN A 388 24.52 -25.50 30.47
N PHE A 389 25.23 -25.07 29.44
CA PHE A 389 25.67 -23.68 29.31
C PHE A 389 24.53 -22.69 28.97
N SER A 390 23.58 -23.07 28.11
CA SER A 390 22.41 -22.22 27.80
C SER A 390 21.46 -22.05 28.99
N PHE A 391 21.25 -23.09 29.79
CA PHE A 391 20.46 -22.97 31.03
C PHE A 391 21.17 -22.11 32.08
N GLY A 392 22.50 -22.22 32.20
CA GLY A 392 23.31 -21.36 33.08
C GLY A 392 23.23 -19.88 32.72
N TYR A 393 23.31 -19.53 31.42
CA TYR A 393 23.22 -18.14 30.96
C TYR A 393 21.80 -17.55 31.07
N ALA A 394 20.77 -18.33 30.78
CA ALA A 394 19.37 -17.88 30.90
C ALA A 394 19.00 -17.60 32.38
N ALA A 395 19.48 -18.42 33.32
CA ALA A 395 19.30 -18.19 34.75
C ALA A 395 19.98 -16.91 35.24
N ILE A 396 21.20 -16.61 34.76
CA ILE A 396 21.94 -15.39 35.12
C ILE A 396 21.28 -14.12 34.53
N SER A 397 20.77 -14.19 33.30
CA SER A 397 20.10 -13.04 32.66
C SER A 397 18.75 -12.65 33.30
N ARG A 398 18.03 -13.61 33.89
CA ARG A 398 16.78 -13.34 34.62
C ARG A 398 17.04 -12.73 36.01
N PHE A 399 18.15 -13.07 36.65
CA PHE A 399 18.55 -12.45 37.92
C PHE A 399 19.05 -11.01 37.75
N SER A 400 19.68 -10.66 36.62
CA SER A 400 20.17 -9.30 36.39
C SER A 400 19.10 -8.27 35.94
N ARG A 401 17.87 -8.71 35.63
CA ARG A 401 16.73 -7.80 35.31
C ARG A 401 15.77 -7.59 36.48
N ALA A 402 16.00 -8.25 37.61
CA ALA A 402 15.20 -8.13 38.83
C ALA A 402 15.97 -7.42 39.98
N ALA A 403 17.08 -6.75 39.65
CA ALA A 403 17.89 -5.94 40.56
C ALA A 403 17.85 -4.46 40.15
#